data_AF-K1QZD6-F1
#
_entry.id   AF-K1QZD6-F1
#
_cell.length_a   1.000
_cell.length_b   1.000
_cell.length_c   1.000
_cell.angle_alpha   90.00
_cell.angle_beta   90.00
_cell.angle_gamma   90.00
#
_symmetry.space_group_name_H-M   'P 1'
#
loop_
_entity.id
_entity.type
_entity.pdbx_description
1 polymer ?
#
loop_
_entity_poly.entity_id
_entity_poly.type
_entity_poly.pdbx_seq_one_letter_code
_entity_poly.pdbx_strand_id
1 'polypeptide(L)'
;MKARCSKMSKNVNVIFIHLIDIMDLYVQLCFLLTIFSQGFAGKEINPVLSQLALSSKYWSQKLSKAADGSTILTTSYRFPSNKLVQSGLVPVDCSDVHRVWPRAPSGVYRIYPGGGQGHSVYCDMTLDGGGWTVFLRRMDGSEKFNRKWVEYQRGFGNVSAEHWLGNQILHEITVHGLYELRVNLEDFAGNKRFAKYSHFRFGNEADGYRLTLSGYTGNAGDSLDYSRGQRFSTYDRDLDSSSGNCAAGGKAGWWYKSCYSALLTGVYYKKPNVPKWQGVTWFSWKGIYYSLKSATMMLRKHQMKRSN
;
A
#
# COMPACT_ATOMS: atom_id res chain seq x y z
N MET A 1 27.75 28.15 -24.29
CA MET A 1 26.52 28.26 -23.47
C MET A 1 25.54 27.09 -23.66
N LYS A 2 26.03 25.85 -23.82
CA LYS A 2 25.19 24.62 -23.85
C LYS A 2 25.45 23.68 -22.66
N ALA A 3 26.06 24.16 -21.58
CA ALA A 3 26.45 23.34 -20.42
C ALA A 3 25.94 23.85 -19.05
N ARG A 4 24.94 24.74 -19.00
CA ARG A 4 24.36 25.22 -17.71
C ARG A 4 22.83 25.11 -17.57
N CYS A 5 22.14 24.35 -18.43
CA CYS A 5 20.70 24.08 -18.27
C CYS A 5 20.36 22.75 -17.56
N SER A 6 21.34 21.99 -17.06
CA SER A 6 21.09 20.67 -16.43
C SER A 6 21.05 20.69 -14.90
N LYS A 7 21.25 21.84 -14.23
CA LYS A 7 21.37 21.90 -12.75
C LYS A 7 20.31 22.72 -12.01
N MET A 8 19.34 23.33 -12.71
CA MET A 8 18.21 24.04 -12.08
C MET A 8 16.87 23.27 -12.11
N SER A 9 16.81 22.06 -12.69
CA SER A 9 15.56 21.30 -12.81
C SER A 9 15.16 20.51 -11.55
N LYS A 10 16.06 20.31 -10.57
CA LYS A 10 15.79 19.46 -9.40
C LYS A 10 15.19 20.19 -8.19
N ASN A 11 15.30 21.51 -8.10
CA ASN A 11 14.76 22.28 -6.98
C ASN A 11 13.50 23.11 -7.30
N VAL A 12 13.08 23.16 -8.58
CA VAL A 12 11.83 23.85 -8.96
C VAL A 12 10.60 22.95 -8.71
N ASN A 13 10.74 21.63 -8.80
CA ASN A 13 9.61 20.70 -8.65
C ASN A 13 9.11 20.54 -7.21
N VAL A 14 9.97 20.70 -6.19
CA VAL A 14 9.53 20.59 -4.78
C VAL A 14 8.81 21.85 -4.32
N ILE A 15 9.24 23.03 -4.81
CA ILE A 15 8.58 24.31 -4.53
C ILE A 15 7.27 24.42 -5.31
N PHE A 16 7.19 23.89 -6.54
CA PHE A 16 5.94 23.83 -7.30
C PHE A 16 4.90 22.90 -6.68
N ILE A 17 5.28 21.77 -6.06
CA ILE A 17 4.33 20.86 -5.41
C ILE A 17 3.75 21.48 -4.14
N HIS A 18 4.56 22.14 -3.32
CA HIS A 18 4.02 22.88 -2.17
C HIS A 18 3.17 24.10 -2.57
N LEU A 19 3.45 24.74 -3.71
CA LEU A 19 2.58 25.79 -4.26
C LEU A 19 1.27 25.23 -4.83
N ILE A 20 1.25 24.00 -5.35
CA ILE A 20 0.04 23.31 -5.84
C ILE A 20 -0.93 23.03 -4.67
N ASP A 21 -0.43 22.56 -3.53
CA ASP A 21 -1.29 22.31 -2.35
C ASP A 21 -1.82 23.62 -1.71
N ILE A 22 -1.02 24.70 -1.75
CA ILE A 22 -1.44 26.02 -1.25
C ILE A 22 -2.47 26.67 -2.19
N MET A 23 -2.33 26.50 -3.51
CA MET A 23 -3.29 27.02 -4.49
C MET A 23 -4.62 26.25 -4.44
N ASP A 24 -4.61 24.94 -4.21
CA ASP A 24 -5.85 24.16 -4.05
C ASP A 24 -6.61 24.54 -2.77
N LEU A 25 -5.91 24.80 -1.65
CA LEU A 25 -6.55 25.35 -0.44
C LEU A 25 -7.10 26.76 -0.67
N TYR A 26 -6.37 27.62 -1.38
CA TYR A 26 -6.80 29.01 -1.64
C TYR A 26 -8.01 29.05 -2.57
N VAL A 27 -8.08 28.18 -3.58
CA VAL A 27 -9.23 28.04 -4.48
C VAL A 27 -10.44 27.47 -3.73
N GLN A 28 -10.26 26.50 -2.83
CA GLN A 28 -11.34 26.01 -1.97
C GLN A 28 -11.82 27.05 -0.94
N LEU A 29 -10.90 27.82 -0.34
CA LEU A 29 -11.24 28.94 0.56
C LEU A 29 -11.95 30.08 -0.18
N CYS A 30 -11.49 30.46 -1.37
CA CYS A 30 -12.19 31.46 -2.21
C CYS A 30 -13.57 30.97 -2.62
N PHE A 31 -13.73 29.69 -2.97
CA PHE A 31 -15.03 29.12 -3.33
C PHE A 31 -15.99 29.11 -2.14
N LEU A 32 -15.53 28.69 -0.96
CA LEU A 32 -16.30 28.74 0.29
C LEU A 32 -16.64 30.18 0.69
N LEU A 33 -15.71 31.14 0.57
CA LEU A 33 -15.96 32.57 0.82
C LEU A 33 -16.94 33.19 -0.19
N THR A 34 -16.97 32.71 -1.43
CA THR A 34 -17.93 33.17 -2.44
C THR A 34 -19.33 32.60 -2.17
N ILE A 35 -19.42 31.36 -1.67
CA ILE A 35 -20.68 30.74 -1.24
C ILE A 35 -21.22 31.41 0.04
N PHE A 36 -20.35 31.73 1.01
CA PHE A 36 -20.76 32.38 2.27
C PHE A 36 -21.03 33.89 2.13
N SER A 37 -20.42 34.58 1.17
CA SER A 37 -20.71 36.01 0.92
C SER A 37 -22.00 36.24 0.14
N GLN A 38 -22.51 35.23 -0.57
CA GLN A 38 -23.84 35.24 -1.19
C GLN A 38 -24.83 34.51 -0.28
N GLY A 39 -25.25 35.18 0.79
CA GLY A 39 -26.27 34.67 1.71
C GLY A 39 -27.45 34.09 0.94
N PHE A 40 -27.87 32.87 1.32
CA PHE A 40 -29.02 32.17 0.73
C PHE A 40 -30.29 33.00 0.95
N ALA A 41 -30.60 33.85 -0.02
CA ALA A 41 -31.87 34.55 -0.16
C ALA A 41 -32.26 34.55 -1.63
N GLY A 42 -32.77 33.40 -2.08
CA GLY A 42 -33.77 33.29 -3.15
C GLY A 42 -33.62 34.15 -4.41
N LYS A 43 -32.48 34.13 -5.10
CA LYS A 43 -32.38 34.62 -6.48
C LYS A 43 -31.59 33.67 -7.38
N GLU A 44 -32.10 33.53 -8.60
CA GLU A 44 -31.60 32.65 -9.65
C GLU A 44 -30.09 32.76 -9.87
N ILE A 45 -29.45 31.61 -10.04
CA ILE A 45 -28.04 31.48 -10.36
C ILE A 45 -27.80 32.15 -11.72
N ASN A 46 -27.05 33.24 -11.72
CA ASN A 46 -26.68 34.02 -12.91
C ASN A 46 -26.02 33.11 -13.97
N PRO A 47 -26.44 33.13 -15.26
CA PRO A 47 -25.91 32.25 -16.30
C PRO A 47 -24.39 32.34 -16.51
N VAL A 48 -23.74 33.42 -16.08
CA VAL A 48 -22.27 33.57 -16.14
C VAL A 48 -21.56 32.67 -15.10
N LEU A 49 -22.19 32.40 -13.94
CA LEU A 49 -21.63 31.52 -12.91
C LEU A 49 -21.72 30.02 -13.29
N SER A 50 -22.61 29.67 -14.21
CA SER A 50 -22.72 28.29 -14.74
C SER A 50 -21.54 27.89 -15.65
N GLN A 51 -20.75 28.86 -16.11
CA GLN A 51 -19.61 28.67 -17.01
C GLN A 51 -18.24 28.72 -16.34
N LEU A 52 -18.15 28.93 -15.02
CA LEU A 52 -16.89 28.74 -14.27
C LEU A 52 -16.62 27.24 -14.09
N ALA A 53 -16.36 26.56 -15.20
CA ALA A 53 -15.69 25.28 -15.21
C ALA A 53 -14.29 25.48 -14.64
N LEU A 54 -14.10 25.14 -13.37
CA LEU A 54 -12.78 25.00 -12.78
C LEU A 54 -12.09 23.88 -13.57
N SER A 55 -11.17 24.26 -14.46
CA SER A 55 -10.35 23.31 -15.20
C SER A 55 -8.90 23.51 -14.82
N SER A 56 -8.29 22.45 -14.28
CA SER A 56 -6.85 22.37 -14.06
C SER A 56 -6.22 21.54 -15.20
N LYS A 57 -4.89 21.45 -15.18
CA LYS A 57 -4.15 20.55 -16.08
C LYS A 57 -4.54 19.07 -15.93
N TYR A 58 -5.09 18.68 -14.76
CA TYR A 58 -5.33 17.29 -14.39
C TYR A 58 -6.81 16.93 -14.22
N TRP A 59 -7.71 17.92 -14.18
CA TRP A 59 -9.14 17.67 -14.11
C TRP A 59 -9.97 18.85 -14.64
N SER A 60 -11.24 18.59 -14.98
CA SER A 60 -12.22 19.60 -15.39
C SER A 60 -13.59 19.29 -14.81
N GLN A 61 -14.26 20.28 -14.24
CA GLN A 61 -15.66 20.17 -13.85
C GLN A 61 -16.60 20.76 -14.89
N LYS A 62 -17.77 20.14 -15.05
CA LYS A 62 -18.84 20.63 -15.90
C LYS A 62 -20.17 20.52 -15.16
N LEU A 63 -20.93 21.60 -15.10
CA LEU A 63 -22.32 21.57 -14.67
C LEU A 63 -23.24 21.23 -15.85
N SER A 64 -24.24 20.40 -15.60
CA SER A 64 -25.29 20.04 -16.57
C SER A 64 -26.64 19.91 -15.87
N LYS A 65 -27.74 20.07 -16.59
CA LYS A 65 -29.09 19.84 -16.05
C LYS A 65 -29.56 18.43 -16.40
N ALA A 66 -30.04 17.70 -15.40
CA ALA A 66 -30.72 16.43 -15.56
C ALA A 66 -32.14 16.63 -16.09
N ALA A 67 -32.76 15.55 -16.59
CA ALA A 67 -34.12 15.57 -17.13
C ALA A 67 -35.18 15.93 -16.07
N ASP A 68 -34.88 15.72 -14.79
CA ASP A 68 -35.73 16.10 -13.65
C ASP A 68 -35.50 17.54 -13.15
N GLY A 69 -34.65 18.31 -13.84
CA GLY A 69 -34.31 19.68 -13.48
C GLY A 69 -33.19 19.83 -12.45
N SER A 70 -32.65 18.73 -11.90
CA SER A 70 -31.51 18.78 -10.98
C SER A 70 -30.21 19.19 -11.70
N THR A 71 -29.29 19.82 -10.98
CA THR A 71 -27.98 20.22 -11.53
C THR A 71 -26.92 19.20 -11.15
N ILE A 72 -26.31 18.57 -12.16
CA ILE A 72 -25.25 17.56 -12.02
C ILE A 72 -23.89 18.22 -12.23
N LEU A 73 -23.00 18.09 -11.25
CA LEU A 73 -21.58 18.44 -11.36
C LEU A 73 -20.77 17.20 -11.76
N THR A 74 -20.22 17.20 -12.98
CA THR A 74 -19.39 16.12 -13.50
C THR A 74 -17.92 16.51 -13.43
N THR A 75 -17.10 15.75 -12.68
CA THR A 75 -15.64 15.94 -12.60
C THR A 75 -14.94 14.92 -13.51
N SER A 76 -14.17 15.38 -14.48
CA SER A 76 -13.37 14.55 -15.40
C SER A 76 -11.89 14.72 -15.09
N TYR A 77 -11.12 13.64 -15.00
CA TYR A 77 -9.67 13.70 -14.75
C TYR A 77 -8.87 13.42 -16.04
N ARG A 78 -7.86 14.24 -16.33
CA ARG A 78 -6.92 14.07 -17.45
C ARG A 78 -5.56 13.59 -16.91
N PHE A 79 -5.28 12.30 -17.06
CA PHE A 79 -3.98 11.71 -16.76
C PHE A 79 -3.25 11.29 -18.05
N PRO A 80 -1.91 11.39 -18.11
CA PRO A 80 -1.13 10.82 -19.20
C PRO A 80 -1.41 9.32 -19.30
N SER A 81 -1.63 8.87 -20.52
CA SER A 81 -2.14 7.55 -20.92
C SER A 81 -1.50 6.38 -20.16
N ASN A 82 -2.31 5.74 -19.31
CA ASN A 82 -2.20 4.32 -18.96
C ASN A 82 -3.62 3.75 -18.78
N LYS A 83 -3.84 2.54 -19.29
CA LYS A 83 -5.12 1.87 -19.62
C LYS A 83 -6.19 1.75 -18.52
N LEU A 84 -5.98 2.29 -17.32
CA LEU A 84 -6.89 2.16 -16.17
C LEU A 84 -7.87 3.34 -16.02
N VAL A 85 -7.74 4.40 -16.83
CA VAL A 85 -8.53 5.63 -16.70
C VAL A 85 -9.89 5.58 -17.41
N GLN A 86 -10.14 4.59 -18.28
CA GLN A 86 -11.38 4.53 -19.07
C GLN A 86 -12.64 4.18 -18.26
N SER A 87 -12.53 3.71 -17.01
CA SER A 87 -13.69 3.34 -16.17
C SER A 87 -14.03 4.33 -15.05
N GLY A 88 -13.32 5.46 -14.93
CA GLY A 88 -13.57 6.45 -13.86
C GLY A 88 -13.23 5.97 -12.43
N LEU A 89 -12.63 4.79 -12.27
CA LEU A 89 -12.21 4.22 -10.99
C LEU A 89 -10.70 4.32 -10.84
N VAL A 90 -10.24 4.96 -9.77
CA VAL A 90 -8.84 4.99 -9.39
C VAL A 90 -8.56 3.71 -8.58
N PRO A 91 -7.64 2.82 -9.00
CA PRO A 91 -7.45 1.53 -8.35
C PRO A 91 -6.82 1.71 -6.96
N VAL A 92 -7.45 1.14 -5.94
CA VAL A 92 -6.93 1.12 -4.56
C VAL A 92 -5.84 0.06 -4.41
N ASP A 93 -5.96 -1.05 -5.13
CA ASP A 93 -5.09 -2.21 -5.05
C ASP A 93 -5.01 -2.94 -6.42
N CYS A 94 -4.25 -4.04 -6.45
CA CYS A 94 -4.17 -4.90 -7.65
C CYS A 94 -5.48 -5.65 -7.94
N SER A 95 -6.37 -5.82 -6.97
CA SER A 95 -7.68 -6.45 -7.16
C SER A 95 -8.57 -5.58 -8.07
N ASP A 96 -8.53 -4.26 -7.88
CA ASP A 96 -9.24 -3.30 -8.73
C ASP A 96 -8.68 -3.28 -10.15
N VAL A 97 -7.34 -3.29 -10.29
CA VAL A 97 -6.67 -3.41 -11.59
C VAL A 97 -7.11 -4.68 -12.31
N HIS A 98 -7.09 -5.82 -11.62
CA HIS A 98 -7.49 -7.10 -12.16
C HIS A 98 -8.99 -7.16 -12.50
N ARG A 99 -9.86 -6.52 -11.71
CA ARG A 99 -11.31 -6.44 -12.00
C ARG A 99 -11.59 -5.66 -13.28
N VAL A 100 -10.92 -4.53 -13.48
CA VAL A 100 -11.09 -3.69 -14.68
C VAL A 100 -10.40 -4.30 -15.90
N TRP A 101 -9.25 -4.94 -15.70
CA TRP A 101 -8.51 -5.62 -16.76
C TRP A 101 -8.14 -7.06 -16.35
N PRO A 102 -9.05 -8.03 -16.54
CA PRO A 102 -8.82 -9.43 -16.12
C PRO A 102 -7.69 -10.16 -16.84
N ARG A 103 -7.19 -9.61 -17.95
CA ARG A 103 -6.05 -10.15 -18.71
C ARG A 103 -4.77 -9.32 -18.51
N ALA A 104 -4.72 -8.48 -17.48
CA ALA A 104 -3.53 -7.72 -17.13
C ALA A 104 -2.36 -8.67 -16.84
N PRO A 105 -1.16 -8.45 -17.40
CA PRO A 105 0.01 -9.25 -17.05
C PRO A 105 0.49 -8.91 -15.64
N SER A 106 1.18 -9.84 -14.97
CA SER A 106 1.90 -9.51 -13.73
C SER A 106 2.95 -8.43 -13.99
N GLY A 107 3.14 -7.50 -13.06
CA GLY A 107 4.04 -6.37 -13.27
C GLY A 107 3.83 -5.24 -12.29
N VAL A 108 4.47 -4.10 -12.55
CA VAL A 108 4.35 -2.91 -11.70
C VAL A 108 3.18 -2.05 -12.17
N TYR A 109 2.31 -1.72 -11.23
CA TYR A 109 1.14 -0.87 -11.43
C TYR A 109 1.14 0.27 -10.44
N ARG A 110 0.33 1.30 -10.72
CA ARG A 110 0.12 2.43 -9.83
C ARG A 110 -1.26 2.36 -9.18
N ILE A 111 -1.29 2.46 -7.85
CA ILE A 111 -2.50 2.41 -7.01
C ILE A 111 -2.61 3.67 -6.15
N TYR A 112 -3.80 3.97 -5.63
CA TYR A 112 -4.11 5.22 -4.92
C TYR A 112 -4.99 4.95 -3.69
N PRO A 113 -4.52 4.17 -2.70
CA PRO A 113 -5.33 3.77 -1.56
C PRO A 113 -5.76 4.96 -0.67
N GLY A 114 -4.93 5.98 -0.51
CA GLY A 114 -5.28 7.21 0.21
C GLY A 114 -6.01 8.29 -0.62
N GLY A 115 -6.33 8.04 -1.90
CA GLY A 115 -6.98 9.03 -2.78
C GLY A 115 -6.10 10.21 -3.24
N GLY A 116 -4.84 10.27 -2.81
CA GLY A 116 -3.88 11.32 -3.14
C GLY A 116 -2.69 10.83 -3.98
N GLN A 117 -1.50 10.81 -3.38
CA GLN A 117 -0.28 10.36 -4.08
C GLN A 117 -0.41 8.89 -4.51
N GLY A 118 -0.18 8.62 -5.79
CA GLY A 118 -0.18 7.24 -6.29
C GLY A 118 1.12 6.50 -5.94
N HIS A 119 0.99 5.26 -5.49
CA HIS A 119 2.08 4.37 -5.09
C HIS A 119 2.32 3.29 -6.17
N SER A 120 3.58 2.96 -6.42
CA SER A 120 3.92 1.83 -7.29
C SER A 120 3.87 0.54 -6.48
N VAL A 121 3.25 -0.50 -7.03
CA VAL A 121 3.15 -1.84 -6.43
C VAL A 121 3.41 -2.91 -7.47
N TYR A 122 3.90 -4.06 -7.05
CA TYR A 122 3.94 -5.23 -7.91
C TYR A 122 2.64 -6.02 -7.76
N CYS A 123 1.94 -6.22 -8.88
CA CYS A 123 0.76 -7.04 -8.97
C CYS A 123 1.10 -8.42 -9.54
N ASP A 124 0.75 -9.48 -8.81
CA ASP A 124 0.68 -10.82 -9.36
C ASP A 124 -0.76 -11.06 -9.88
N MET A 125 -0.89 -11.09 -11.20
CA MET A 125 -2.14 -11.26 -11.92
C MET A 125 -2.40 -12.71 -12.33
N THR A 126 -1.57 -13.65 -11.87
CA THR A 126 -1.59 -15.04 -12.32
C THR A 126 -1.89 -16.03 -11.20
N LEU A 127 -1.32 -15.82 -10.02
CA LEU A 127 -1.44 -16.74 -8.90
C LEU A 127 -2.87 -16.82 -8.37
N ASP A 128 -3.43 -18.02 -8.23
CA ASP A 128 -4.77 -18.27 -7.67
C ASP A 128 -5.86 -17.35 -8.26
N GLY A 129 -5.81 -17.07 -9.56
CA GLY A 129 -6.76 -16.18 -10.25
C GLY A 129 -6.42 -14.68 -10.19
N GLY A 130 -5.22 -14.31 -9.76
CA GLY A 130 -4.67 -12.96 -9.90
C GLY A 130 -5.21 -11.92 -8.92
N GLY A 131 -4.82 -10.66 -9.13
CA GLY A 131 -5.23 -9.51 -8.32
C GLY A 131 -4.47 -9.36 -6.99
N TRP A 132 -3.30 -9.97 -6.85
CA TRP A 132 -2.51 -9.89 -5.62
C TRP A 132 -1.59 -8.67 -5.60
N THR A 133 -1.69 -7.86 -4.55
CA THR A 133 -0.75 -6.78 -4.25
C THR A 133 0.39 -7.34 -3.40
N VAL A 134 1.59 -7.42 -3.95
CA VAL A 134 2.79 -7.87 -3.22
C VAL A 134 3.30 -6.73 -2.35
N PHE A 135 3.56 -7.02 -1.08
CA PHE A 135 4.03 -6.01 -0.13
C PHE A 135 5.29 -6.36 0.66
N LEU A 136 5.67 -7.63 0.69
CA LEU A 136 6.98 -8.07 1.14
C LEU A 136 7.52 -9.03 0.08
N ARG A 137 8.77 -8.83 -0.35
CA ARG A 137 9.50 -9.80 -1.16
C ARG A 137 10.93 -9.91 -0.68
N ARG A 138 11.37 -11.16 -0.44
CA ARG A 138 12.74 -11.57 -0.14
C ARG A 138 13.17 -12.62 -1.15
N MET A 139 14.34 -12.47 -1.74
CA MET A 139 14.83 -13.36 -2.80
C MET A 139 16.34 -13.47 -2.93
N ASP A 140 17.11 -12.45 -2.55
CA ASP A 140 18.56 -12.39 -2.82
C ASP A 140 19.40 -11.63 -1.79
N GLY A 141 18.78 -10.91 -0.86
CA GLY A 141 19.44 -10.09 0.14
C GLY A 141 19.99 -8.77 -0.39
N SER A 142 19.50 -8.28 -1.53
CA SER A 142 19.87 -6.98 -2.11
C SER A 142 19.39 -5.80 -1.26
N GLU A 143 18.33 -5.97 -0.45
CA GLU A 143 17.77 -4.92 0.38
C GLU A 143 18.01 -5.16 1.89
N LYS A 144 18.31 -4.09 2.63
CA LYS A 144 18.52 -4.15 4.08
C LYS A 144 17.20 -3.89 4.79
N PHE A 145 16.72 -4.86 5.56
CA PHE A 145 15.47 -4.73 6.32
C PHE A 145 15.68 -4.24 7.77
N ASN A 146 16.92 -4.04 8.22
CA ASN A 146 17.18 -3.37 9.50
C ASN A 146 16.98 -1.84 9.36
N ARG A 147 15.72 -1.39 9.43
CA ARG A 147 15.29 -0.03 9.10
C ARG A 147 14.52 0.62 10.26
N LYS A 148 14.51 1.96 10.27
CA LYS A 148 13.79 2.77 11.26
C LYS A 148 12.28 2.70 11.06
N TRP A 149 11.52 3.12 12.07
CA TRP A 149 10.06 3.22 12.02
C TRP A 149 9.56 3.96 10.77
N VAL A 150 10.10 5.16 10.53
CA VAL A 150 9.67 6.02 9.42
C VAL A 150 9.92 5.40 8.04
N GLU A 151 10.95 4.56 7.92
CA GLU A 151 11.24 3.84 6.68
C GLU A 151 10.24 2.68 6.49
N TYR A 152 9.93 1.92 7.54
CA TYR A 152 8.89 0.89 7.49
C TYR A 152 7.49 1.47 7.26
N GLN A 153 7.22 2.68 7.75
CA GLN A 153 5.98 3.40 7.51
C GLN A 153 5.81 3.75 6.03
N ARG A 154 6.85 4.34 5.41
CA ARG A 154 6.82 4.82 4.02
C ARG A 154 7.06 3.73 2.98
N GLY A 155 7.72 2.64 3.37
CA GLY A 155 8.21 1.60 2.47
C GLY A 155 9.63 1.86 1.97
N PHE A 156 10.27 0.79 1.50
CA PHE A 156 11.64 0.82 0.98
C PHE A 156 11.89 -0.36 0.04
N GLY A 157 12.99 -0.28 -0.72
CA GLY A 157 13.37 -1.27 -1.71
C GLY A 157 12.77 -1.02 -3.09
N ASN A 158 12.84 -2.04 -3.95
CA ASN A 158 12.32 -1.98 -5.31
C ASN A 158 11.15 -2.96 -5.45
N VAL A 159 9.98 -2.46 -5.85
CA VAL A 159 8.77 -3.29 -5.98
C VAL A 159 8.92 -4.44 -6.99
N SER A 160 9.82 -4.32 -7.95
CA SER A 160 10.18 -5.41 -8.87
C SER A 160 11.14 -6.44 -8.28
N ALA A 161 11.78 -6.16 -7.14
CA ALA A 161 12.77 -7.00 -6.45
C ALA A 161 12.45 -7.06 -4.94
N GLU A 162 13.46 -7.06 -4.05
CA GLU A 162 13.23 -7.02 -2.60
C GLU A 162 12.69 -5.66 -2.14
N HIS A 163 11.62 -5.70 -1.36
CA HIS A 163 10.98 -4.50 -0.81
C HIS A 163 10.07 -4.79 0.37
N TRP A 164 9.76 -3.72 1.11
CA TRP A 164 8.62 -3.58 2.00
C TRP A 164 7.75 -2.43 1.50
N LEU A 165 6.47 -2.67 1.23
CA LEU A 165 5.61 -1.66 0.59
C LEU A 165 5.40 -0.42 1.45
N GLY A 166 5.29 -0.59 2.77
CA GLY A 166 5.04 0.50 3.72
C GLY A 166 3.79 0.27 4.57
N ASN A 167 3.92 0.44 5.88
CA ASN A 167 2.84 0.17 6.83
C ASN A 167 1.64 1.10 6.61
N GLN A 168 1.90 2.38 6.28
CA GLN A 168 0.84 3.36 6.02
C GLN A 168 0.04 2.99 4.77
N ILE A 169 0.73 2.63 3.69
CA ILE A 169 0.10 2.20 2.43
C ILE A 169 -0.75 0.94 2.67
N LEU A 170 -0.25 -0.02 3.46
CA LEU A 170 -0.97 -1.24 3.79
C LEU A 170 -2.20 -1.00 4.67
N HIS A 171 -2.10 -0.07 5.61
CA HIS A 171 -3.26 0.39 6.37
C HIS A 171 -4.32 1.00 5.44
N GLU A 172 -3.92 1.95 4.58
CA GLU A 172 -4.81 2.61 3.64
C GLU A 172 -5.47 1.62 2.67
N ILE A 173 -4.77 0.58 2.21
CA ILE A 173 -5.39 -0.46 1.39
C ILE A 173 -6.44 -1.23 2.19
N THR A 174 -6.08 -1.69 3.40
CA THR A 174 -6.91 -2.61 4.21
C THR A 174 -8.10 -1.94 4.91
N VAL A 175 -8.26 -0.61 4.81
CA VAL A 175 -9.51 0.08 5.22
C VAL A 175 -10.61 0.02 4.15
N HIS A 176 -10.28 -0.29 2.89
CA HIS A 176 -11.25 -0.32 1.78
C HIS A 176 -12.03 -1.64 1.64
N GLY A 177 -11.94 -2.53 2.61
CA GLY A 177 -12.72 -3.77 2.63
C GLY A 177 -12.05 -4.90 3.41
N LEU A 178 -12.51 -6.12 3.12
CA LEU A 178 -11.94 -7.34 3.67
C LEU A 178 -10.84 -7.84 2.73
N TYR A 179 -9.71 -8.23 3.30
CA TYR A 179 -8.56 -8.73 2.55
C TYR A 179 -8.15 -10.10 3.05
N GLU A 180 -7.74 -10.95 2.11
CA GLU A 180 -6.99 -12.17 2.40
C GLU A 180 -5.49 -11.90 2.29
N LEU A 181 -4.70 -12.58 3.12
CA LEU A 181 -3.24 -12.62 3.05
C LEU A 181 -2.81 -13.96 2.48
N ARG A 182 -1.80 -13.94 1.62
CA ARG A 182 -1.04 -15.12 1.22
C ARG A 182 0.45 -14.91 1.46
N VAL A 183 1.09 -15.91 2.04
CA VAL A 183 2.52 -16.00 2.27
C VAL A 183 3.06 -17.18 1.48
N ASN A 184 3.98 -16.95 0.56
CA ASN A 184 4.69 -17.99 -0.19
C ASN A 184 6.13 -18.07 0.31
N LEU A 185 6.63 -19.29 0.55
CA LEU A 185 7.94 -19.57 1.10
C LEU A 185 8.68 -20.59 0.24
N GLU A 186 10.00 -20.42 0.07
CA GLU A 186 10.88 -21.37 -0.60
C GLU A 186 12.14 -21.62 0.24
N ASP A 187 12.54 -22.89 0.34
CA ASP A 187 13.78 -23.29 0.99
C ASP A 187 14.93 -23.43 -0.03
N PHE A 188 16.16 -23.61 0.46
CA PHE A 188 17.34 -23.74 -0.42
C PHE A 188 17.37 -25.04 -1.25
N ALA A 189 16.52 -26.02 -0.94
CA ALA A 189 16.34 -27.24 -1.73
C ALA A 189 15.23 -27.09 -2.79
N GLY A 190 14.61 -25.90 -2.92
CA GLY A 190 13.55 -25.62 -3.89
C GLY A 190 12.17 -26.08 -3.45
N ASN A 191 12.01 -26.57 -2.21
CA ASN A 191 10.69 -26.91 -1.68
C ASN A 191 9.89 -25.63 -1.45
N LYS A 192 8.61 -25.67 -1.81
CA LYS A 192 7.69 -24.53 -1.65
C LYS A 192 6.58 -24.87 -0.67
N ARG A 193 6.22 -23.89 0.15
CA ARG A 193 5.11 -23.93 1.10
C ARG A 193 4.36 -22.61 1.09
N PHE A 194 3.12 -22.63 1.55
CA PHE A 194 2.33 -21.42 1.68
C PHE A 194 1.47 -21.44 2.94
N ALA A 195 1.14 -20.23 3.39
CA ALA A 195 0.14 -19.94 4.40
C ALA A 195 -0.84 -18.90 3.84
N LYS A 196 -2.13 -19.10 4.06
CA LYS A 196 -3.20 -18.16 3.69
C LYS A 196 -4.01 -17.81 4.93
N TYR A 197 -4.51 -16.59 4.99
CA TYR A 197 -5.41 -16.12 6.04
C TYR A 197 -6.59 -15.43 5.37
N SER A 198 -7.81 -15.88 5.65
CA SER A 198 -9.01 -15.32 5.02
C SER A 198 -9.33 -13.90 5.46
N HIS A 199 -8.79 -13.47 6.61
CA HIS A 199 -8.89 -12.11 7.10
C HIS A 199 -7.50 -11.57 7.45
N PHE A 200 -7.19 -10.38 6.95
CA PHE A 200 -5.95 -9.68 7.17
C PHE A 200 -6.18 -8.17 7.17
N ARG A 201 -5.64 -7.48 8.18
CA ARG A 201 -5.76 -6.02 8.30
C ARG A 201 -4.60 -5.42 9.08
N PHE A 202 -4.21 -4.22 8.68
CA PHE A 202 -3.31 -3.34 9.42
C PHE A 202 -4.11 -2.28 10.20
N GLY A 203 -3.80 -2.12 11.48
CA GLY A 203 -4.19 -0.95 12.27
C GLY A 203 -3.58 0.34 11.72
N ASN A 204 -4.05 1.48 12.21
CA ASN A 204 -3.45 2.79 11.90
C ASN A 204 -2.15 3.02 12.70
N GLU A 205 -1.46 4.13 12.45
CA GLU A 205 -0.24 4.46 13.18
C GLU A 205 -0.45 4.64 14.69
N ALA A 206 -1.59 5.21 15.11
CA ALA A 206 -1.91 5.42 16.51
C ALA A 206 -2.03 4.10 17.29
N ASP A 207 -2.51 3.04 16.64
CA ASP A 207 -2.50 1.67 17.18
C ASP A 207 -1.23 0.89 16.80
N GLY A 208 -0.16 1.57 16.37
CA GLY A 208 1.13 0.96 16.07
C GLY A 208 1.08 -0.05 14.91
N TYR A 209 0.21 0.16 13.93
CA TYR A 209 0.02 -0.75 12.80
C TYR A 209 -0.29 -2.19 13.21
N ARG A 210 -1.10 -2.37 14.26
CA ARG A 210 -1.45 -3.69 14.81
C ARG A 210 -1.88 -4.68 13.73
N LEU A 211 -1.38 -5.91 13.84
CA LEU A 211 -1.74 -7.00 12.93
C LEU A 211 -3.02 -7.71 13.39
N THR A 212 -4.04 -7.70 12.54
CA THR A 212 -5.23 -8.54 12.70
C THR A 212 -5.23 -9.62 11.62
N LEU A 213 -5.32 -10.89 12.02
CA LEU A 213 -5.38 -12.02 11.10
C LEU A 213 -6.23 -13.17 11.66
N SER A 214 -6.94 -13.89 10.79
CA SER A 214 -7.66 -15.13 11.14
C SER A 214 -7.93 -16.00 9.91
N GLY A 215 -8.44 -17.22 10.15
CA GLY A 215 -8.81 -18.17 9.09
C GLY A 215 -7.59 -18.75 8.36
N TYR A 216 -6.62 -19.25 9.11
CA TYR A 216 -5.42 -19.89 8.56
C TYR A 216 -5.79 -21.13 7.73
N THR A 217 -5.18 -21.25 6.56
CA THR A 217 -5.10 -22.47 5.75
C THR A 217 -3.72 -22.55 5.09
N GLY A 218 -3.29 -23.75 4.72
CA GLY A 218 -2.03 -23.94 4.00
C GLY A 218 -1.19 -25.06 4.58
N ASN A 219 0.01 -25.22 4.03
CA ASN A 219 0.91 -26.34 4.32
C ASN A 219 2.26 -25.91 4.93
N ALA A 220 2.42 -24.62 5.25
CA ALA A 220 3.63 -24.09 5.90
C ALA A 220 3.60 -24.22 7.44
N GLY A 221 2.46 -24.56 8.03
CA GLY A 221 2.21 -24.36 9.46
C GLY A 221 1.94 -22.87 9.79
N ASP A 222 1.22 -22.60 10.87
CA ASP A 222 0.83 -21.23 11.24
C ASP A 222 1.86 -20.60 12.21
N SER A 223 2.91 -20.01 11.66
CA SER A 223 3.88 -19.24 12.46
C SER A 223 3.52 -17.78 12.63
N LEU A 224 2.51 -17.26 11.91
CA LEU A 224 2.11 -15.86 12.00
C LEU A 224 1.05 -15.65 13.09
N ASP A 225 0.35 -16.70 13.53
CA ASP A 225 -0.53 -16.71 14.70
C ASP A 225 0.11 -15.97 15.90
N TYR A 226 1.37 -16.27 16.20
CA TYR A 226 2.08 -15.68 17.33
C TYR A 226 2.23 -14.14 17.25
N SER A 227 2.14 -13.58 16.04
CA SER A 227 2.13 -12.14 15.77
C SER A 227 0.72 -11.52 15.79
N ARG A 228 -0.34 -12.31 15.91
CA ARG A 228 -1.72 -11.82 15.93
C ARG A 228 -1.94 -10.89 17.11
N GLY A 229 -2.57 -9.75 16.81
CA GLY A 229 -2.89 -8.72 17.78
C GLY A 229 -1.69 -7.91 18.27
N GLN A 230 -0.47 -8.20 17.81
CA GLN A 230 0.71 -7.46 18.20
C GLN A 230 0.85 -6.16 17.40
N ARG A 231 1.48 -5.16 18.02
CA ARG A 231 1.88 -3.92 17.35
C ARG A 231 3.18 -4.15 16.59
N PHE A 232 3.41 -3.33 15.57
CA PHE A 232 4.66 -3.35 14.84
C PHE A 232 5.75 -2.69 15.67
N SER A 233 6.96 -3.24 15.70
CA SER A 233 8.12 -2.65 16.36
C SER A 233 9.29 -2.57 15.40
N THR A 234 10.12 -1.55 15.56
CA THR A 234 11.41 -1.36 14.90
C THR A 234 12.48 -1.10 15.96
N TYR A 235 13.77 -1.15 15.60
CA TYR A 235 14.84 -0.98 16.59
C TYR A 235 14.81 0.39 17.29
N ASP A 236 14.20 1.41 16.67
CA ASP A 236 14.03 2.77 17.19
C ASP A 236 12.64 3.03 17.79
N ARG A 237 11.72 2.07 17.73
CA ARG A 237 10.38 2.18 18.31
C ARG A 237 9.90 0.81 18.80
N ASP A 238 10.07 0.59 20.10
CA ASP A 238 9.69 -0.64 20.78
C ASP A 238 8.22 -0.61 21.21
N LEU A 239 7.40 -1.47 20.61
CA LEU A 239 5.98 -1.68 20.92
C LEU A 239 5.67 -3.17 21.14
N ASP A 240 6.70 -3.99 21.40
CA ASP A 240 6.53 -5.42 21.58
C ASP A 240 6.14 -5.77 23.04
N SER A 241 5.89 -7.05 23.32
CA SER A 241 5.46 -7.53 24.64
C SER A 241 6.61 -8.12 25.46
N SER A 242 7.85 -7.96 25.00
CA SER A 242 9.04 -8.44 25.68
C SER A 242 9.55 -7.39 26.67
N SER A 243 10.39 -7.81 27.62
CA SER A 243 11.07 -6.89 28.54
C SER A 243 12.26 -6.15 27.89
N GLY A 244 12.59 -6.48 26.63
CA GLY A 244 13.63 -5.82 25.86
C GLY A 244 13.29 -5.83 24.38
N ASN A 245 14.00 -5.02 23.60
CA ASN A 245 13.61 -4.73 22.23
C ASN A 245 13.91 -5.89 21.25
N CYS A 246 12.86 -6.62 20.87
CA CYS A 246 12.98 -7.74 19.93
C CYS A 246 13.42 -7.30 18.53
N ALA A 247 13.03 -6.11 18.10
CA ALA A 247 13.42 -5.55 16.81
C ALA A 247 14.92 -5.23 16.73
N ALA A 248 15.52 -4.77 17.84
CA ALA A 248 16.96 -4.53 17.94
C ALA A 248 17.76 -5.85 17.86
N GLY A 249 17.30 -6.90 18.55
CA GLY A 249 17.92 -8.23 18.50
C GLY A 249 17.72 -8.94 17.14
N GLY A 250 16.51 -8.88 16.60
CA GLY A 250 16.14 -9.47 15.30
C GLY A 250 16.65 -8.69 14.09
N LYS A 251 17.11 -7.44 14.28
CA LYS A 251 17.60 -6.52 13.25
C LYS A 251 16.60 -6.34 12.11
N ALA A 252 15.32 -6.20 12.46
CA ALA A 252 14.22 -6.12 11.51
C ALA A 252 12.99 -5.44 12.14
N GLY A 253 12.07 -4.97 11.31
CA GLY A 253 10.75 -4.53 11.75
C GLY A 253 9.74 -5.67 11.61
N TRP A 254 8.92 -5.89 12.64
CA TRP A 254 7.90 -6.94 12.65
C TRP A 254 6.86 -6.73 13.74
N TRP A 255 5.80 -7.54 13.72
CA TRP A 255 4.83 -7.65 14.81
C TRP A 255 5.33 -8.65 15.85
N TYR A 256 6.22 -8.17 16.71
CA TYR A 256 6.86 -8.96 17.74
C TYR A 256 5.93 -9.15 18.96
N LYS A 257 6.00 -10.34 19.58
CA LYS A 257 5.45 -10.61 20.91
C LYS A 257 6.59 -10.75 21.91
N SER A 258 7.15 -11.96 22.09
CA SER A 258 8.36 -12.20 22.90
C SER A 258 9.13 -13.44 22.40
N CYS A 259 9.85 -13.39 21.28
CA CYS A 259 9.89 -12.30 20.30
C CYS A 259 9.05 -12.63 19.05
N TYR A 260 9.24 -13.78 18.42
CA TYR A 260 8.52 -14.13 17.19
C TYR A 260 8.53 -15.63 16.90
N SER A 261 7.56 -16.10 16.11
CA SER A 261 7.59 -17.42 15.46
C SER A 261 7.78 -17.33 13.94
N ALA A 262 7.54 -16.16 13.35
CA ALA A 262 7.89 -15.82 11.97
C ALA A 262 8.64 -14.49 11.96
N LEU A 263 9.69 -14.38 11.14
CA LEU A 263 10.41 -13.13 10.92
C LEU A 263 10.89 -13.07 9.47
N LEU A 264 9.98 -12.73 8.56
CA LEU A 264 10.28 -12.71 7.13
C LEU A 264 11.10 -11.50 6.69
N THR A 265 11.16 -10.46 7.52
CA THR A 265 12.00 -9.26 7.36
C THR A 265 13.39 -9.42 7.99
N GLY A 266 13.72 -10.60 8.53
CA GLY A 266 15.01 -10.87 9.16
C GLY A 266 16.20 -10.71 8.21
N VAL A 267 17.41 -10.74 8.77
CA VAL A 267 18.66 -10.70 7.99
C VAL A 267 18.66 -11.78 6.92
N TYR A 268 19.04 -11.46 5.68
CA TYR A 268 19.10 -12.45 4.61
C TYR A 268 20.42 -13.22 4.65
N TYR A 269 20.36 -14.55 4.66
CA TYR A 269 21.54 -15.41 4.54
C TYR A 269 21.49 -16.15 3.21
N LYS A 270 22.61 -16.15 2.48
CA LYS A 270 22.77 -16.91 1.23
C LYS A 270 23.00 -18.41 1.46
N LYS A 271 22.65 -18.91 2.65
CA LYS A 271 22.80 -20.30 3.06
C LYS A 271 21.68 -20.66 4.05
N PRO A 272 21.25 -21.94 4.09
CA PRO A 272 20.17 -22.38 4.96
C PRO A 272 20.52 -22.31 6.44
N ASN A 273 21.69 -22.84 6.83
CA ASN A 273 22.07 -22.98 8.23
C ASN A 273 22.57 -21.64 8.80
N VAL A 274 21.91 -21.20 9.87
CA VAL A 274 22.13 -19.91 10.52
C VAL A 274 22.18 -20.07 12.04
N PRO A 275 22.73 -19.08 12.77
CA PRO A 275 22.61 -19.07 14.22
C PRO A 275 21.15 -19.09 14.66
N LYS A 276 20.90 -19.60 15.87
CA LYS A 276 19.58 -19.71 16.46
C LYS A 276 18.82 -18.37 16.40
N TRP A 277 17.57 -18.40 15.93
CA TRP A 277 16.69 -17.23 15.83
C TRP A 277 17.31 -16.08 15.01
N GLN A 278 17.96 -16.42 13.89
CA GLN A 278 18.40 -15.45 12.89
C GLN A 278 17.90 -15.88 11.51
N GLY A 279 17.81 -14.94 10.58
CA GLY A 279 17.42 -15.24 9.21
C GLY A 279 15.97 -14.91 8.87
N VAL A 280 15.60 -15.20 7.62
CA VAL A 280 14.22 -15.18 7.15
C VAL A 280 13.52 -16.43 7.71
N THR A 281 12.77 -16.26 8.80
CA THR A 281 12.33 -17.39 9.65
C THR A 281 10.85 -17.70 9.51
N TRP A 282 10.52 -18.99 9.40
CA TRP A 282 9.17 -19.54 9.57
C TRP A 282 9.23 -20.81 10.42
N PHE A 283 8.98 -20.66 11.73
CA PHE A 283 9.29 -21.67 12.75
C PHE A 283 8.63 -23.03 12.49
N SER A 284 7.33 -23.03 12.18
CA SER A 284 6.52 -24.24 12.03
C SER A 284 6.93 -25.12 10.85
N TRP A 285 7.74 -24.59 9.91
CA TRP A 285 8.25 -25.35 8.78
C TRP A 285 9.72 -25.77 8.93
N LYS A 286 10.63 -24.81 9.18
CA LYS A 286 12.09 -25.08 9.16
C LYS A 286 12.77 -24.90 10.53
N GLY A 287 12.01 -24.54 11.57
CA GLY A 287 12.54 -24.30 12.91
C GLY A 287 13.39 -23.03 13.01
N ILE A 288 14.30 -23.03 13.99
CA ILE A 288 15.00 -21.81 14.47
C ILE A 288 16.45 -21.67 13.97
N TYR A 289 16.96 -22.67 13.25
CA TYR A 289 18.34 -22.72 12.74
C TYR A 289 18.39 -22.58 11.21
N TYR A 290 17.29 -22.18 10.59
CA TYR A 290 17.13 -22.16 9.14
C TYR A 290 16.65 -20.80 8.64
N SER A 291 17.38 -20.21 7.69
CA SER A 291 16.93 -19.05 6.92
C SER A 291 16.35 -19.50 5.58
N LEU A 292 15.14 -19.05 5.26
CA LEU A 292 14.50 -19.32 3.98
C LEU A 292 15.23 -18.61 2.83
N LYS A 293 15.15 -19.21 1.63
CA LYS A 293 15.73 -18.68 0.40
C LYS A 293 14.87 -17.56 -0.18
N SER A 294 13.55 -17.72 -0.18
CA SER A 294 12.63 -16.68 -0.60
C SER A 294 11.37 -16.66 0.27
N ALA A 295 10.81 -15.47 0.40
CA ALA A 295 9.55 -15.25 1.10
C ALA A 295 8.81 -14.09 0.42
N THR A 296 7.52 -14.28 0.14
CA THR A 296 6.67 -13.24 -0.42
C THR A 296 5.38 -13.15 0.38
N MET A 297 4.99 -11.94 0.80
CA MET A 297 3.67 -11.67 1.35
C MET A 297 2.88 -10.78 0.39
N MET A 298 1.62 -11.13 0.19
CA MET A 298 0.73 -10.44 -0.73
C MET A 298 -0.70 -10.47 -0.19
N LEU A 299 -1.45 -9.40 -0.46
CA LEU A 299 -2.84 -9.29 -0.08
C LEU A 299 -3.73 -9.14 -1.30
N ARG A 300 -4.98 -9.57 -1.18
CA ARG A 300 -6.01 -9.40 -2.20
C ARG A 300 -7.35 -9.16 -1.55
N LYS A 301 -8.18 -8.33 -2.16
CA LYS A 301 -9.53 -8.05 -1.68
C LYS A 301 -10.37 -9.33 -1.71
N HIS A 302 -10.94 -9.70 -0.58
CA HIS A 302 -11.82 -10.85 -0.47
C HIS A 302 -13.16 -10.52 -1.15
N GLN A 303 -13.52 -11.30 -2.17
CA GLN A 303 -14.82 -11.13 -2.83
C GLN A 303 -15.87 -11.92 -2.05
N MET A 304 -16.76 -11.19 -1.37
CA MET A 304 -17.97 -11.78 -0.82
C MET A 304 -18.77 -12.36 -1.97
N LYS A 305 -18.92 -13.68 -2.04
CA LYS A 305 -19.90 -14.29 -2.95
C LYS A 305 -21.27 -13.74 -2.56
N ARG A 306 -21.91 -12.98 -3.45
CA ARG A 306 -23.34 -12.71 -3.32
C ARG A 306 -24.06 -14.06 -3.40
N SER A 307 -24.60 -14.52 -2.28
CA SER A 307 -25.62 -15.56 -2.28
C SER A 307 -26.80 -15.00 -3.06
N ASN A 308 -27.07 -15.60 -4.23
CA ASN A 308 -28.30 -15.38 -4.98
C ASN A 308 -29.51 -15.84 -4.17
#